data_AF-A0A0H2RWR6-F1
#
_entry.id   AF-A0A0H2RWR6-F1
#
_cell.length_a   1.000
_cell.length_b   1.000
_cell.length_c   1.000
_cell.angle_alpha   90.00
_cell.angle_beta   90.00
_cell.angle_gamma   90.00
#
_symmetry.space_group_name_H-M   'P 1'
#
loop_
_entity.id
_entity.type
_entity.pdbx_description
1 polymer ?
#
loop_
_entity_poly.entity_id
_entity_poly.type
_entity_poly.pdbx_seq_one_letter_code
_entity_poly.pdbx_strand_id
1 'polypeptide(L)'
;MPIWGLKTVAQVIATGFEGPQHCDEPWPYHFAPAQQVLVHVRGEGRSSVWLPGRIIKPTYAKQYPTTTLQYYRLEYLESGILKRGDFSPQDGDVKPDCPYVRELIAEELMWPIDEPDRSIPPMRAGGAGAVPNQMRGRTRVAC
;
A
#
# COMPACT_ATOMS: atom_id res chain seq x y z
N MET A 1 -7.56 -24.03 -3.57
CA MET A 1 -8.98 -23.91 -3.21
C MET A 1 -9.31 -22.43 -3.10
N PRO A 2 -10.37 -21.90 -3.73
CA PRO A 2 -10.75 -20.51 -3.50
C PRO A 2 -11.40 -20.39 -2.12
N ILE A 3 -10.88 -19.49 -1.29
CA ILE A 3 -11.40 -19.24 0.06
C ILE A 3 -12.55 -18.24 -0.09
N TRP A 4 -13.78 -18.72 0.10
CA TRP A 4 -14.99 -17.90 0.11
C TRP A 4 -15.46 -17.74 1.56
N GLY A 5 -15.60 -16.50 2.05
CA GLY A 5 -16.30 -16.22 3.33
C GLY A 5 -15.47 -15.73 4.51
N LEU A 6 -14.18 -15.40 4.35
CA LEU A 6 -13.41 -14.69 5.38
C LEU A 6 -13.49 -13.18 5.14
N LYS A 7 -13.73 -12.40 6.21
CA LYS A 7 -14.07 -10.96 6.12
C LYS A 7 -12.86 -10.05 6.02
N THR A 8 -11.69 -10.53 6.42
CA THR A 8 -10.44 -9.75 6.34
C THR A 8 -9.27 -10.62 5.93
N VAL A 9 -8.28 -10.02 5.28
CA VAL A 9 -7.03 -10.67 4.84
C VAL A 9 -6.32 -11.34 6.02
N ALA A 10 -6.28 -10.66 7.17
CA ALA A 10 -5.69 -11.17 8.40
C ALA A 10 -6.33 -12.50 8.87
N GLN A 11 -7.65 -12.66 8.68
CA GLN A 11 -8.33 -13.92 9.01
C GLN A 11 -7.91 -15.04 8.06
N VAL A 12 -7.70 -14.75 6.78
CA VAL A 12 -7.25 -15.72 5.79
C VAL A 12 -5.83 -16.21 6.11
N ILE A 13 -4.91 -15.29 6.40
CA ILE A 13 -3.53 -15.64 6.79
C ILE A 13 -3.52 -16.47 8.07
N ALA A 14 -4.33 -16.12 9.07
CA ALA A 14 -4.43 -16.86 10.34
C ALA A 14 -4.90 -18.32 10.17
N THR A 15 -5.53 -18.67 9.04
CA THR A 15 -5.89 -20.06 8.71
C THR A 15 -4.74 -20.87 8.09
N GLY A 16 -3.55 -20.28 7.97
CA GLY A 16 -2.38 -20.93 7.37
C GLY A 16 -2.32 -20.82 5.84
N PHE A 17 -3.01 -19.85 5.26
CA PHE A 17 -2.92 -19.59 3.82
C PHE A 17 -1.56 -18.97 3.47
N GLU A 18 -0.80 -19.62 2.60
CA GLU A 18 0.49 -19.14 2.08
C GLU A 18 0.29 -18.15 0.92
N GLY A 19 -0.17 -16.95 1.24
CA GLY A 19 -0.32 -15.83 0.31
C GLY A 19 0.50 -14.61 0.72
N PRO A 20 0.64 -13.61 -0.17
CA PRO A 20 1.30 -12.35 0.16
C PRO A 20 0.52 -11.61 1.24
N GLN A 21 1.22 -11.00 2.18
CA GLN A 21 0.68 -10.15 3.25
C GLN A 21 0.56 -8.70 2.81
N HIS A 22 1.36 -8.28 1.82
CA HIS A 22 1.27 -6.98 1.18
C HIS A 22 1.08 -7.07 -0.34
N CYS A 23 0.39 -6.11 -0.96
CA CYS A 23 0.09 -6.16 -2.39
C CYS A 23 1.35 -6.07 -3.25
N ASP A 24 2.36 -5.34 -2.80
CA ASP A 24 3.68 -5.17 -3.41
C ASP A 24 4.70 -6.25 -2.98
N GLU A 25 4.33 -7.15 -2.07
CA GLU A 25 5.23 -8.19 -1.57
C GLU A 25 5.58 -9.19 -2.70
N PRO A 26 6.86 -9.50 -2.96
CA PRO A 26 7.25 -10.57 -3.86
C PRO A 26 6.55 -11.90 -3.55
N TRP A 27 5.96 -12.54 -4.58
CA TRP A 27 5.29 -13.83 -4.42
C TRP A 27 5.67 -14.77 -5.57
N PRO A 28 6.29 -15.94 -5.33
CA PRO A 28 6.72 -16.85 -6.39
C PRO A 28 5.54 -17.66 -6.98
N TYR A 29 4.46 -16.99 -7.36
CA TYR A 29 3.27 -17.61 -7.94
C TYR A 29 3.49 -17.98 -9.42
N HIS A 30 3.02 -19.17 -9.83
CA HIS A 30 3.06 -19.62 -11.22
C HIS A 30 1.72 -19.44 -11.91
N PHE A 31 1.71 -18.69 -13.02
CA PHE A 31 0.49 -18.45 -13.79
C PHE A 31 0.29 -19.48 -14.91
N ALA A 32 -0.96 -19.86 -15.14
CA ALA A 32 -1.38 -20.59 -16.33
C ALA A 32 -1.53 -19.64 -17.54
N PRO A 33 -1.34 -20.13 -18.78
CA PRO A 33 -1.67 -19.37 -19.98
C PRO A 33 -3.13 -18.89 -19.96
N ALA A 34 -3.38 -17.66 -20.42
CA ALA A 34 -4.69 -17.01 -20.42
C ALA A 34 -5.33 -16.77 -19.04
N GLN A 35 -4.61 -17.01 -17.93
CA GLN A 35 -5.09 -16.71 -16.59
C GLN A 35 -5.33 -15.20 -16.40
N GLN A 36 -6.39 -14.86 -15.68
CA GLN A 36 -6.70 -13.50 -15.23
C GLN A 36 -5.80 -13.12 -14.06
N VAL A 37 -5.26 -11.90 -14.12
CA VAL A 37 -4.30 -11.37 -13.15
C VAL A 37 -4.62 -9.92 -12.82
N LEU A 38 -4.10 -9.45 -11.69
CA LEU A 38 -4.06 -8.05 -11.32
C LEU A 38 -2.62 -7.56 -11.46
N VAL A 39 -2.46 -6.44 -12.15
CA VAL A 39 -1.17 -5.88 -12.54
C VAL A 39 -1.00 -4.52 -11.91
N HIS A 40 0.11 -4.33 -11.20
CA HIS A 40 0.50 -3.04 -10.66
C HIS A 40 1.13 -2.18 -11.77
N VAL A 41 0.50 -1.05 -12.08
CA VAL A 41 0.91 -0.21 -13.22
C VAL A 41 1.69 1.03 -12.76
N ARG A 42 1.34 1.59 -11.60
CA ARG A 42 1.99 2.77 -11.02
C ARG A 42 1.53 3.03 -9.59
N GLY A 43 2.25 3.91 -8.91
CA GLY A 43 1.94 4.37 -7.56
C GLY A 43 2.47 3.43 -6.50
N GLU A 44 2.30 3.80 -5.25
CA GLU A 44 2.69 3.01 -4.08
C GLU A 44 1.64 3.21 -2.97
N GLY A 45 1.46 2.19 -2.13
CA GLY A 45 0.44 2.18 -1.06
C GLY A 45 -0.94 2.61 -1.58
N ARG A 46 -1.55 3.63 -0.98
CA ARG A 46 -2.86 4.18 -1.38
C ARG A 46 -2.96 4.71 -2.80
N SER A 47 -1.84 5.12 -3.39
CA SER A 47 -1.79 5.63 -4.76
C SER A 47 -1.58 4.52 -5.79
N SER A 48 -1.42 3.28 -5.32
CA SER A 48 -1.17 2.12 -6.15
C SER A 48 -2.35 1.87 -7.08
N VAL A 49 -2.04 1.68 -8.37
CA VAL A 49 -3.01 1.43 -9.41
C VAL A 49 -2.84 0.00 -9.88
N TRP A 50 -3.79 -0.84 -9.49
CA TRP A 50 -3.90 -2.23 -9.92
C TRP A 50 -4.97 -2.36 -10.99
N LEU A 51 -4.60 -2.91 -12.16
CA LEU A 51 -5.52 -3.10 -13.27
C LEU A 51 -5.69 -4.59 -13.60
N PRO A 52 -6.90 -5.02 -14.02
CA PRO A 52 -7.09 -6.37 -14.51
C PRO A 52 -6.31 -6.58 -15.82
N GLY A 53 -5.67 -7.73 -15.93
CA GLY A 53 -4.90 -8.15 -17.09
C GLY A 53 -5.00 -9.65 -17.33
N ARG A 54 -4.33 -10.11 -18.38
CA ARG A 54 -4.33 -11.51 -18.81
C ARG A 54 -2.96 -11.96 -19.28
N ILE A 55 -2.56 -13.17 -18.90
CA ILE A 55 -1.32 -13.80 -19.39
C ILE A 55 -1.46 -14.18 -20.87
N ILE A 56 -0.54 -13.69 -21.71
CA ILE A 56 -0.58 -13.91 -23.17
C ILE A 56 0.54 -14.79 -23.71
N LYS A 57 1.67 -14.92 -23.00
CA LYS A 57 2.77 -15.81 -23.40
C LYS A 57 3.24 -16.69 -22.24
N PRO A 58 3.84 -17.86 -22.54
CA PRO A 58 4.54 -18.65 -21.54
C PRO A 58 5.65 -17.83 -20.87
N THR A 59 5.95 -18.19 -19.62
CA THR A 59 6.99 -17.54 -18.82
C THR A 59 8.38 -17.67 -19.47
N TYR A 60 9.23 -16.69 -19.23
CA TYR A 60 10.65 -16.78 -19.52
C TYR A 60 11.46 -16.35 -18.28
N ALA A 61 12.62 -16.97 -18.10
CA ALA A 61 13.54 -16.62 -17.03
C ALA A 61 14.49 -15.52 -17.49
N LYS A 62 14.66 -14.47 -16.67
CA LYS A 62 15.69 -13.45 -16.86
C LYS A 62 16.73 -13.59 -15.76
N GLN A 63 17.98 -13.78 -16.16
CA GLN A 63 19.10 -13.93 -15.24
C GLN A 63 19.67 -12.56 -14.88
N TYR A 64 19.78 -12.31 -13.58
CA TYR A 64 20.47 -11.17 -12.98
C TYR A 64 21.74 -11.66 -12.27
N PRO A 65 22.67 -10.76 -11.91
CA PRO A 65 23.93 -11.16 -11.28
C PRO A 65 23.77 -12.01 -10.01
N THR A 66 22.69 -11.79 -9.26
CA THR A 66 22.45 -12.43 -7.96
C THR A 66 21.23 -13.35 -7.93
N THR A 67 20.37 -13.32 -8.96
CA THR A 67 19.09 -14.06 -8.94
C THR A 67 18.58 -14.35 -10.34
N THR A 68 17.62 -15.26 -10.46
CA THR A 68 16.88 -15.52 -11.70
C THR A 68 15.40 -15.30 -11.43
N LEU A 69 14.78 -14.40 -12.20
CA LEU A 69 13.37 -14.06 -12.05
C LEU A 69 12.56 -14.57 -13.23
N GLN A 70 11.35 -15.05 -12.96
CA GLN A 70 10.39 -15.51 -13.94
C GLN A 70 9.49 -14.35 -14.36
N TYR A 71 9.59 -13.97 -15.64
CA TYR A 71 8.73 -12.97 -16.24
C TYR A 71 7.60 -13.61 -17.02
N TYR A 72 6.47 -12.93 -17.02
CA TYR A 72 5.27 -13.27 -17.76
C TYR A 72 4.89 -12.09 -18.62
N ARG A 73 4.63 -12.36 -19.90
CA ARG A 73 4.07 -11.34 -20.78
C ARG A 73 2.55 -11.33 -20.63
N LEU A 74 2.01 -10.15 -20.35
CA LEU A 74 0.60 -9.94 -20.13
C LEU A 74 0.07 -8.75 -20.91
N GLU A 75 -1.25 -8.68 -21.04
CA GLU A 75 -1.96 -7.55 -21.61
C GLU A 75 -3.00 -7.01 -20.62
N TYR A 76 -3.17 -5.69 -20.60
CA TYR A 76 -4.09 -4.99 -19.71
C TYR A 76 -4.62 -3.73 -20.39
N LEU A 77 -5.75 -3.21 -19.92
CA LEU A 77 -6.35 -1.98 -20.44
C LEU A 77 -6.01 -0.80 -19.52
N GLU A 78 -5.30 0.19 -20.05
CA GLU A 78 -5.05 1.45 -19.35
C GLU A 78 -5.73 2.58 -20.12
N SER A 79 -6.70 3.25 -19.48
CA SER A 79 -7.47 4.34 -20.10
C SER A 79 -8.09 3.96 -21.46
N GLY A 80 -8.57 2.71 -21.58
CA GLY A 80 -9.16 2.17 -22.80
C GLY A 80 -8.17 1.72 -23.88
N ILE A 81 -6.87 1.87 -23.64
CA ILE A 81 -5.81 1.45 -24.57
C ILE A 81 -5.26 0.10 -24.12
N LEU A 82 -5.24 -0.88 -25.03
CA LEU A 82 -4.61 -2.18 -24.77
C LEU A 82 -3.08 -2.01 -24.69
N LYS A 83 -2.53 -2.30 -23.52
CA LYS A 83 -1.09 -2.32 -23.25
C LYS A 83 -0.61 -3.75 -23.13
N ARG A 84 0.68 -3.95 -23.41
CA ARG A 84 1.38 -5.22 -23.23
C ARG A 84 2.70 -4.94 -22.55
N GLY A 85 3.04 -5.74 -21.55
CA GLY A 85 4.30 -5.64 -20.83
C GLY A 85 4.73 -6.97 -20.25
N ASP A 86 5.95 -6.99 -19.74
CA ASP A 86 6.55 -8.12 -19.07
C ASP A 86 6.62 -7.81 -17.57
N PHE A 87 6.06 -8.69 -16.75
CA PHE A 87 5.88 -8.50 -15.30
C PHE A 87 6.35 -9.76 -14.58
N SER A 88 6.76 -9.62 -13.32
CA SER A 88 7.30 -10.69 -12.51
C SER A 88 6.61 -10.72 -11.14
N PRO A 89 5.93 -11.82 -10.78
CA PRO A 89 5.29 -11.90 -9.47
C PRO A 89 6.33 -11.84 -8.33
N GLN A 90 7.60 -12.16 -8.62
CA GLN A 90 8.75 -12.00 -7.73
C GLN A 90 9.22 -10.55 -7.56
N ASP A 91 8.79 -9.64 -8.43
CA ASP A 91 8.98 -8.19 -8.29
C ASP A 91 7.79 -7.53 -7.56
N GLY A 92 6.75 -8.30 -7.21
CA GLY A 92 5.55 -7.79 -6.55
C GLY A 92 4.57 -7.09 -7.49
N ASP A 93 4.85 -7.05 -8.79
CA ASP A 93 4.11 -6.24 -9.77
C ASP A 93 2.88 -6.93 -10.40
N VAL A 94 2.69 -8.22 -10.14
CA VAL A 94 1.57 -9.01 -10.67
C VAL A 94 1.11 -10.05 -9.67
N LYS A 95 -0.21 -10.21 -9.56
CA LYS A 95 -0.88 -11.16 -8.67
C LYS A 95 -2.00 -11.91 -9.39
N PRO A 96 -2.35 -13.13 -8.98
CA PRO A 96 -3.53 -13.82 -9.51
C PRO A 96 -4.80 -13.04 -9.16
N ASP A 97 -5.73 -12.98 -10.11
CA ASP A 97 -7.03 -12.38 -9.87
C ASP A 97 -7.91 -13.35 -9.06
N CYS A 98 -7.81 -13.29 -7.74
CA CYS A 98 -8.60 -14.09 -6.82
C CYS A 98 -9.19 -13.25 -5.69
N PRO A 99 -10.25 -13.73 -5.00
CA PRO A 99 -10.91 -12.97 -3.93
C PRO A 99 -9.93 -12.47 -2.86
N TYR A 100 -8.99 -13.31 -2.41
CA TYR A 100 -7.99 -12.92 -1.43
C TYR A 100 -7.15 -11.69 -1.85
N VAL A 101 -6.61 -11.71 -3.08
CA VAL A 101 -5.77 -10.62 -3.58
C VAL A 101 -6.59 -9.35 -3.80
N ARG A 102 -7.85 -9.47 -4.24
CA ARG A 102 -8.75 -8.32 -4.38
C ARG A 102 -9.02 -7.63 -3.05
N GLU A 103 -9.29 -8.41 -2.01
CA GLU A 103 -9.47 -7.89 -0.65
C GLU A 103 -8.17 -7.31 -0.11
N LEU A 104 -7.02 -7.94 -0.35
CA LEU A 104 -5.70 -7.42 0.03
C LEU A 104 -5.44 -6.03 -0.54
N ILE A 105 -5.62 -5.88 -1.86
CA ILE A 105 -5.45 -4.59 -2.53
C ILE A 105 -6.47 -3.57 -1.99
N ALA A 106 -7.73 -3.97 -1.78
CA ALA A 106 -8.75 -3.07 -1.26
C ALA A 106 -8.42 -2.59 0.18
N GLU A 107 -8.00 -3.49 1.07
CA GLU A 107 -7.62 -3.15 2.45
C GLU A 107 -6.43 -2.18 2.48
N GLU A 108 -5.40 -2.42 1.68
CA GLU A 108 -4.22 -1.54 1.62
C GLU A 108 -4.50 -0.16 1.02
N LEU A 109 -5.36 -0.10 -0.01
CA LEU A 109 -5.82 1.17 -0.56
C LEU A 109 -6.66 1.98 0.45
N MET A 110 -7.26 1.31 1.44
CA MET A 110 -8.11 1.94 2.46
C MET A 110 -7.36 2.35 3.74
N TRP A 111 -6.13 1.86 4.01
CA TRP A 111 -5.43 2.06 5.29
C TRP A 111 -5.21 3.54 5.65
N PRO A 112 -5.77 4.11 6.75
CA PRO A 112 -5.64 5.53 7.12
C PRO A 112 -4.23 6.09 6.91
N ILE A 113 -4.10 7.28 6.31
CA ILE A 113 -2.89 8.08 6.53
C ILE A 113 -2.91 8.32 8.03
N ASP A 114 -1.95 7.79 8.78
CA ASP A 114 -1.65 8.36 10.09
C ASP A 114 -1.39 9.84 9.82
N GLU A 115 -2.38 10.68 10.13
CA GLU A 115 -2.28 12.11 9.97
C GLU A 115 -1.00 12.55 10.69
N PRO A 116 -0.09 13.31 10.03
CA PRO A 116 0.99 13.97 10.76
C PRO A 116 0.45 15.02 11.77
N ASP A 117 -0.87 15.24 11.79
CA ASP A 117 -1.62 16.06 12.75
C ASP A 117 -1.99 15.34 14.06
N ARG A 118 -1.12 14.46 14.59
CA ARG A 118 -0.83 14.51 16.05
C ARG A 118 -0.14 15.84 16.38
N SER A 119 -0.84 16.92 16.06
CA SER A 119 -0.59 18.27 16.51
C SER A 119 -0.55 18.20 18.03
N ILE A 120 0.58 18.65 18.56
CA ILE A 120 0.79 18.94 19.97
C ILE A 120 -0.50 19.60 20.48
N PRO A 121 -1.13 19.11 21.56
CA PRO A 121 -2.33 19.76 22.07
C PRO A 121 -2.00 21.23 22.30
N PRO A 122 -2.82 22.19 21.84
CA PRO A 122 -2.59 23.57 22.19
C PRO A 122 -2.57 23.64 23.71
N MET A 123 -1.40 23.95 24.28
CA MET A 123 -1.29 24.32 25.67
C MET A 123 -2.35 25.39 25.89
N ARG A 124 -3.32 25.09 26.76
CA ARG A 124 -4.30 26.05 27.26
C ARG A 124 -3.53 27.23 27.88
N ALA A 125 -3.30 28.28 27.11
CA ALA A 125 -3.08 29.61 27.66
C ALA A 125 -4.46 30.16 28.02
N GLY A 126 -4.92 29.79 29.22
CA GLY A 126 -6.07 30.41 29.86
C GLY A 126 -5.83 31.92 30.00
N GLY A 127 -6.88 32.68 29.72
CA GLY A 127 -6.84 34.12 29.53
C GLY A 127 -6.56 34.95 30.78
N ALA A 128 -6.19 36.20 30.52
CA ALA A 128 -6.65 37.42 31.18
C ALA A 128 -6.00 38.57 30.40
N GLY A 129 -6.73 39.52 29.82
CA GLY A 129 -7.58 40.45 30.57
C GLY A 129 -6.76 41.72 30.85
N ALA A 130 -7.21 42.86 30.34
CA ALA A 130 -6.54 44.15 30.37
C ALA A 130 -6.13 44.67 31.76
N VAL A 131 -5.06 45.48 31.77
CA VAL A 131 -4.51 46.41 32.79
C VAL A 131 -5.59 47.40 33.33
N PRO A 132 -5.41 48.21 34.43
CA PRO A 132 -4.24 48.42 35.30
C PRO A 132 -4.51 48.66 36.82
N ASN A 133 -3.41 48.95 37.55
CA ASN A 133 -3.32 49.88 38.70
C ASN A 133 -3.49 49.31 40.13
N GLN A 134 -2.39 49.13 40.87
CA GLN A 134 -2.22 49.75 42.21
C GLN A 134 -0.81 49.58 42.80
N MET A 135 -0.25 50.73 43.15
CA MET A 135 0.79 51.08 44.13
C MET A 135 1.35 50.02 45.08
N ARG A 136 2.69 50.06 45.22
CA ARG A 136 3.54 50.10 46.44
C ARG A 136 4.85 49.39 46.09
N GLY A 137 6.06 49.95 46.17
CA GLY A 137 6.59 51.15 46.81
C GLY A 137 8.03 50.80 47.26
N ARG A 138 8.94 51.79 47.19
CA ARG A 138 10.26 51.84 47.89
C ARG A 138 11.31 50.81 47.42
N THR A 139 12.61 51.06 47.25
CA THR A 139 13.54 52.16 47.57
C THR A 139 14.93 51.71 47.04
N ARG A 140 15.76 52.63 46.49
CA ARG A 140 17.26 52.79 46.53
C ARG A 140 18.18 51.53 46.50
N VAL A 141 19.43 51.50 46.03
CA VAL A 141 20.48 52.42 45.54
C VAL A 141 21.61 51.54 44.97
N ALA A 142 22.46 52.15 44.12
CA ALA A 142 23.80 51.80 43.63
C ALA A 142 24.61 50.63 44.26
N CYS A 143 25.37 49.93 43.41
CA CYS A 143 26.80 50.16 43.20
C CYS A 143 27.18 49.77 41.76
#